data_AF-A0A968XEK9-F1
#
_entry.id   AF-A0A968XEK9-F1
#
_cell.length_a   1.000
_cell.length_b   1.000
_cell.length_c   1.000
_cell.angle_alpha   90.00
_cell.angle_beta   90.00
_cell.angle_gamma   90.00
#
_symmetry.space_group_name_H-M   'P 1'
#
loop_
_entity.id
_entity.type
_entity.pdbx_description
1 polymer ?
#
loop_
_entity_poly.entity_id
_entity_poly.type
_entity_poly.pdbx_seq_one_letter_code
_entity_poly.pdbx_strand_id
1 'polypeptide(L)'
;MGQARRQSHGQFPLVGVSPSDLSVLPGKMPCHEEAAPLEPNHTHFVLVKGTHWGDESKSLARVASSIAGPAPSVAIVINGGEVTLRDAECSVEERRPLWVIEGTGRSADRLVAATHGQEEERLLKVAESGLVQAWHLDDLDGLRRG
;
A
#
# COMPACT_ATOMS: atom_id res chain seq x y z
N MET A 1 0.23 -9.68 -4.65
CA MET A 1 1.62 -9.31 -4.99
C MET A 1 2.56 -10.51 -5.02
N GLY A 2 2.76 -11.27 -3.93
CA GLY A 2 3.69 -12.40 -3.89
C GLY A 2 3.45 -13.48 -4.97
N GLN A 3 2.19 -13.90 -5.14
CA GLN A 3 1.80 -14.84 -6.21
C GLN A 3 2.17 -14.33 -7.61
N ALA A 4 1.86 -13.06 -7.91
CA ALA A 4 2.16 -12.45 -9.20
C ALA A 4 3.67 -12.41 -9.48
N ARG A 5 4.49 -12.02 -8.48
CA ARG A 5 5.96 -12.07 -8.58
C ARG A 5 6.46 -13.47 -8.89
N ARG A 6 5.92 -14.50 -8.22
CA ARG A 6 6.33 -15.88 -8.45
C ARG A 6 5.94 -16.37 -9.84
N GLN A 7 4.71 -16.07 -10.28
CA GLN A 7 4.21 -16.45 -11.60
C GLN A 7 4.95 -15.76 -12.74
N SER A 8 5.38 -14.51 -12.54
CA SER A 8 6.18 -13.76 -13.53
C SER A 8 7.68 -14.06 -13.48
N HIS A 9 8.12 -14.99 -12.62
CA HIS A 9 9.54 -15.26 -12.36
C HIS A 9 10.34 -14.01 -11.96
N GLY A 10 9.69 -13.06 -11.27
CA GLY A 10 10.30 -11.82 -10.83
C GLY A 10 11.49 -12.06 -9.88
N GLN A 11 12.66 -11.53 -10.25
CA GLN A 11 13.91 -11.67 -9.48
C GLN A 11 14.14 -10.52 -8.48
N PHE A 12 13.35 -9.46 -8.56
CA PHE A 12 13.48 -8.30 -7.67
C PHE A 12 13.11 -8.65 -6.21
N PRO A 13 13.69 -7.98 -5.21
CA PRO A 13 13.26 -8.12 -3.82
C PRO A 13 11.80 -7.67 -3.64
N LEU A 14 10.98 -8.51 -3.03
CA LEU A 14 9.64 -8.14 -2.55
C LEU A 14 9.67 -8.14 -1.02
N VAL A 15 9.54 -6.95 -0.44
CA VAL A 15 9.68 -6.69 0.99
C VAL A 15 8.30 -6.43 1.59
N GLY A 16 7.91 -7.20 2.59
CA GLY A 16 6.67 -6.98 3.35
C GLY A 16 6.98 -6.21 4.63
N VAL A 17 6.08 -5.31 5.04
CA VAL A 17 6.14 -4.65 6.36
C VAL A 17 4.87 -5.03 7.11
N SER A 18 4.99 -5.48 8.36
CA SER A 18 3.85 -6.00 9.12
C SER A 18 4.01 -5.83 10.64
N PRO A 19 2.92 -5.69 11.40
CA PRO A 19 2.97 -5.64 12.86
C PRO A 19 3.49 -6.96 13.44
N SER A 20 4.41 -6.88 14.39
CA SER A 20 5.05 -8.03 15.03
C SER A 20 4.06 -8.96 15.71
N ASP A 21 3.03 -8.40 16.36
CA ASP A 21 2.11 -9.15 17.22
C ASP A 21 0.99 -9.80 16.41
N LEU A 22 0.83 -9.39 15.14
CA LEU A 22 -0.12 -9.95 14.18
C LEU A 22 0.55 -10.81 13.11
N SER A 23 1.88 -10.95 13.14
CA SER A 23 2.66 -11.73 12.18
C SER A 23 2.98 -13.12 12.73
N VAL A 24 2.38 -14.17 12.15
CA VAL A 24 2.71 -15.55 12.51
C VAL A 24 3.95 -16.01 11.73
N LEU A 25 5.06 -16.20 12.45
CA LEU A 25 6.31 -16.72 11.89
C LEU A 25 6.20 -18.21 11.54
N PRO A 26 6.96 -18.70 10.54
CA PRO A 26 6.98 -20.11 10.17
C PRO A 26 7.24 -21.02 11.37
N GLY A 27 6.36 -22.01 11.58
CA GLY A 27 6.45 -22.96 12.68
C GLY A 27 6.10 -22.39 14.06
N LYS A 28 5.52 -21.19 14.14
CA LYS A 28 5.01 -20.59 15.39
C LYS A 28 3.49 -20.60 15.41
N MET A 29 2.94 -20.64 16.62
CA MET A 29 1.50 -20.46 16.83
C MET A 29 1.15 -18.96 16.85
N PRO A 30 -0.07 -18.59 16.44
CA PRO A 30 -0.55 -17.21 16.56
C PRO A 30 -0.59 -16.78 18.04
N CYS A 31 -0.14 -15.56 18.30
CA CYS A 31 -0.21 -14.92 19.62
C CYS A 31 -1.43 -13.99 19.78
N HIS A 32 -2.19 -13.75 18.70
CA HIS A 32 -3.37 -12.89 18.65
C HIS A 32 -4.44 -13.52 17.74
N GLU A 33 -5.71 -13.25 18.00
CA GLU A 33 -6.84 -13.81 17.21
C GLU A 33 -6.83 -13.32 15.75
N GLU A 34 -6.50 -12.05 15.56
CA GLU A 34 -6.38 -11.43 14.23
C GLU A 34 -5.01 -11.67 13.55
N ALA A 35 -4.13 -12.48 14.16
CA ALA A 35 -2.81 -12.75 13.60
C ALA A 35 -2.91 -13.58 12.31
N ALA A 36 -2.12 -13.22 11.31
CA ALA A 36 -2.06 -13.90 10.03
C ALA A 36 -0.63 -14.42 9.74
N PRO A 37 -0.48 -15.55 9.05
CA PRO A 37 0.82 -16.01 8.58
C PRO A 37 1.40 -15.04 7.55
N LEU A 38 2.72 -14.86 7.62
CA LEU A 38 3.46 -14.13 6.60
C LEU A 38 3.29 -14.79 5.22
N GLU A 39 3.08 -13.98 4.18
CA GLU A 39 2.86 -14.49 2.83
C GLU A 39 4.15 -15.10 2.26
N PRO A 40 4.15 -16.38 1.85
CA PRO A 40 5.39 -17.13 1.62
C PRO A 40 6.16 -16.73 0.35
N ASN A 41 5.59 -15.92 -0.54
CA ASN A 41 6.22 -15.51 -1.79
C ASN A 41 6.92 -14.13 -1.68
N HIS A 42 6.96 -13.53 -0.48
CA HIS A 42 7.85 -12.41 -0.17
C HIS A 42 9.29 -12.89 0.05
N THR A 43 10.25 -12.03 -0.28
CA THR A 43 11.67 -12.33 -0.09
C THR A 43 12.18 -11.91 1.29
N HIS A 44 11.63 -10.82 1.83
CA HIS A 44 12.07 -10.21 3.08
C HIS A 44 10.87 -9.65 3.84
N PHE A 45 11.00 -9.55 5.16
CA PHE A 45 10.02 -8.93 6.04
C PHE A 45 10.68 -7.94 6.99
N VAL A 46 10.04 -6.80 7.18
CA VAL A 46 10.35 -5.83 8.23
C VAL A 46 9.21 -5.89 9.24
N LEU A 47 9.48 -6.43 10.43
CA LEU A 47 8.50 -6.50 11.50
C LEU A 47 8.61 -5.25 12.37
N VAL A 48 7.48 -4.59 12.59
CA VAL A 48 7.41 -3.37 13.39
C VAL A 48 6.48 -3.58 14.57
N LYS A 49 6.73 -2.88 15.67
CA LYS A 49 5.85 -2.98 16.84
C LYS A 49 4.45 -2.49 16.47
N GLY A 50 3.43 -3.29 16.77
CA GLY A 50 2.03 -2.95 16.54
C GLY A 50 1.13 -4.11 16.94
N THR A 51 -0.09 -3.78 17.39
CA THR A 51 -1.10 -4.76 17.83
C THR A 51 -2.35 -4.73 16.95
N HIS A 52 -2.44 -3.78 16.01
CA HIS A 52 -3.55 -3.66 15.06
C HIS A 52 -3.01 -3.56 13.64
N TRP A 53 -3.79 -4.05 12.67
CA TRP A 53 -3.52 -3.82 11.25
C TRP A 53 -3.54 -2.32 10.95
N GLY A 54 -2.50 -1.83 10.28
CA GLY A 54 -2.26 -0.43 9.99
C GLY A 54 -1.35 0.30 10.99
N ASP A 55 -0.95 -0.32 12.10
CA ASP A 55 0.09 0.25 12.97
C ASP A 55 1.45 0.35 12.23
N GLU A 56 1.63 -0.47 11.21
CA GLU A 56 2.78 -0.50 10.32
C GLU A 56 2.79 0.58 9.24
N SER A 57 1.65 1.23 8.91
CA SER A 57 1.50 2.10 7.73
C SER A 57 2.58 3.19 7.62
N LYS A 58 2.91 3.84 8.74
CA LYS A 58 3.96 4.86 8.80
C LYS A 58 5.35 4.27 8.53
N SER A 59 5.61 3.08 9.07
CA SER A 59 6.87 2.37 8.87
C SER A 59 6.97 1.84 7.44
N LEU A 60 5.87 1.35 6.86
CA LEU A 60 5.80 0.93 5.47
C LEU A 60 6.21 2.07 4.54
N ALA A 61 5.63 3.26 4.72
CA ALA A 61 5.96 4.42 3.91
C ALA A 61 7.44 4.81 4.04
N ARG A 62 8.01 4.79 5.24
CA ARG A 62 9.43 5.11 5.49
C ARG A 62 10.40 4.07 4.98
N VAL A 63 10.07 2.78 5.10
CA VAL A 63 10.87 1.67 4.56
C VAL A 63 10.94 1.79 3.05
N ALA A 64 9.82 2.08 2.39
CA ALA A 64 9.80 2.33 0.95
C ALA A 64 10.69 3.54 0.56
N SER A 65 10.62 4.65 1.30
CA SER A 65 11.51 5.81 1.07
C SER A 65 12.99 5.45 1.27
N SER A 66 13.31 4.64 2.28
CA SER A 66 14.68 4.22 2.58
C SER A 66 15.25 3.29 1.50
N ILE A 67 14.42 2.39 0.97
CA ILE A 67 14.81 1.49 -0.13
C ILE A 67 15.00 2.27 -1.44
N ALA A 68 14.10 3.22 -1.72
CA ALA A 68 14.18 4.05 -2.92
C ALA A 68 15.38 4.99 -2.91
N GLY A 69 15.75 5.53 -1.74
CA GLY A 69 16.81 6.52 -1.61
C GLY A 69 16.50 7.75 -2.48
N PRO A 70 17.41 8.18 -3.37
CA PRO A 70 17.15 9.30 -4.28
C PRO A 70 16.32 8.93 -5.50
N ALA A 71 16.03 7.64 -5.73
CA ALA A 71 15.27 7.21 -6.90
C ALA A 71 13.76 7.53 -6.73
N PRO A 72 13.03 7.75 -7.83
CA PRO A 72 11.57 7.89 -7.79
C PRO A 72 10.90 6.64 -7.19
N SER A 73 9.82 6.84 -6.44
CA SER A 73 8.96 5.77 -5.95
C SER A 73 7.50 6.16 -6.08
N VAL A 74 6.61 5.18 -6.23
CA VAL A 74 5.16 5.36 -6.35
C VAL A 74 4.44 4.37 -5.45
N ALA A 75 3.34 4.81 -4.84
CA ALA A 75 2.41 3.94 -4.13
C ALA A 75 1.20 3.69 -5.03
N ILE A 76 0.83 2.42 -5.19
CA ILE A 76 -0.30 2.01 -6.03
C ILE A 76 -1.42 1.52 -5.12
N VAL A 77 -2.61 2.10 -5.27
CA VAL A 77 -3.82 1.74 -4.53
C VAL A 77 -4.77 1.02 -5.46
N ILE A 78 -5.04 -0.25 -5.16
CA ILE A 78 -5.99 -1.11 -5.87
C ILE A 78 -6.98 -1.59 -4.83
N ASN A 79 -8.24 -1.23 -4.98
CA ASN A 79 -9.30 -1.52 -4.03
C ASN A 79 -8.90 -0.99 -2.62
N GLY A 80 -9.10 -1.77 -1.55
CA GLY A 80 -8.61 -1.48 -0.21
C GLY A 80 -9.69 -1.28 0.84
N GLY A 81 -9.26 -1.16 2.10
CA GLY A 81 -10.12 -0.82 3.24
C GLY A 81 -9.53 0.35 4.03
N GLU A 82 -9.92 0.47 5.30
CA GLU A 82 -9.46 1.56 6.18
C GLU A 82 -7.95 1.59 6.38
N VAL A 83 -7.31 0.42 6.48
CA VAL A 83 -5.85 0.31 6.54
C VAL A 83 -5.20 0.87 5.27
N THR A 84 -5.79 0.60 4.10
CA THR A 84 -5.29 1.13 2.82
C THR A 84 -5.38 2.65 2.74
N LEU A 85 -6.42 3.26 3.33
CA LEU A 85 -6.50 4.72 3.43
C LEU A 85 -5.38 5.27 4.32
N ARG A 86 -5.08 4.59 5.43
CA ARG A 86 -3.96 4.95 6.30
C ARG A 86 -2.61 4.83 5.58
N ASP A 87 -2.42 3.80 4.76
CA ASP A 87 -1.22 3.62 3.94
C ASP A 87 -1.07 4.73 2.88
N ALA A 88 -2.20 5.17 2.30
CA ALA A 88 -2.23 6.27 1.34
C ALA A 88 -1.85 7.60 2.00
N GLU A 89 -2.40 7.90 3.18
CA GLU A 89 -2.04 9.07 3.99
C GLU A 89 -0.55 9.10 4.32
N CYS A 90 -0.02 8.00 4.87
CA CYS A 90 1.41 7.91 5.19
C CYS A 90 2.30 8.02 3.94
N SER A 91 1.84 7.56 2.77
CA SER A 91 2.57 7.72 1.51
C SER A 91 2.60 9.18 1.04
N VAL A 92 1.48 9.91 1.16
CA VAL A 92 1.43 11.35 0.87
C VAL A 92 2.31 12.15 1.82
N GLU A 93 2.32 11.82 3.11
CA GLU A 93 3.20 12.45 4.10
C GLU A 93 4.69 12.28 3.74
N GLU A 94 5.07 11.13 3.19
CA GLU A 94 6.41 10.85 2.66
C GLU A 94 6.62 11.41 1.22
N ARG A 95 5.71 12.27 0.75
CA ARG A 95 5.71 12.92 -0.59
C ARG A 95 5.76 11.95 -1.76
N ARG A 96 5.19 10.76 -1.60
CA ARG A 96 5.14 9.74 -2.64
C ARG A 96 3.90 9.93 -3.52
N PRO A 97 4.04 9.99 -4.86
CA PRO A 97 2.90 9.92 -5.77
C PRO A 97 2.02 8.70 -5.49
N LEU A 98 0.71 8.90 -5.55
CA LEU A 98 -0.31 7.87 -5.40
C LEU A 98 -0.98 7.60 -6.74
N TRP A 99 -0.86 6.37 -7.23
CA TRP A 99 -1.60 5.88 -8.38
C TRP A 99 -2.79 5.07 -7.90
N VAL A 100 -3.99 5.62 -8.09
CA VAL A 100 -5.24 5.00 -7.66
C VAL A 100 -5.90 4.38 -8.87
N ILE A 101 -6.17 3.08 -8.82
CA ILE A 101 -6.80 2.38 -9.94
C ILE A 101 -8.31 2.43 -9.78
N GLU A 102 -8.96 3.25 -10.59
CA GLU A 102 -10.41 3.43 -10.63
C GLU A 102 -11.13 2.15 -11.08
N GLY A 103 -12.33 1.93 -10.55
CA GLY A 103 -13.18 0.79 -10.87
C GLY A 103 -12.79 -0.46 -10.10
N THR A 104 -11.85 -0.35 -9.16
CA THR A 104 -11.39 -1.48 -8.34
C THR A 104 -12.14 -1.58 -7.01
N GLY A 105 -12.96 -0.59 -6.65
CA GLY A 105 -13.86 -0.64 -5.49
C GLY A 105 -13.31 0.01 -4.21
N ARG A 106 -14.19 0.16 -3.22
CA ARG A 106 -13.88 0.58 -1.83
C ARG A 106 -12.97 1.81 -1.76
N SER A 107 -11.84 1.74 -1.05
CA SER A 107 -10.96 2.88 -0.78
C SER A 107 -10.39 3.52 -2.05
N ALA A 108 -10.14 2.74 -3.10
CA ALA A 108 -9.64 3.27 -4.36
C ALA A 108 -10.67 4.21 -5.02
N ASP A 109 -11.90 3.75 -5.22
CA ASP A 109 -12.94 4.57 -5.87
C ASP A 109 -13.32 5.79 -5.01
N ARG A 110 -13.31 5.65 -3.68
CA ARG A 110 -13.50 6.77 -2.76
C ARG A 110 -12.39 7.81 -2.88
N LEU A 111 -11.13 7.40 -3.02
CA LEU A 111 -10.02 8.33 -3.27
C LEU A 111 -10.16 9.05 -4.61
N VAL A 112 -10.66 8.36 -5.66
CA VAL A 112 -10.97 9.00 -6.95
C VAL A 112 -12.10 10.03 -6.77
N ALA A 113 -13.21 9.67 -6.11
CA ALA A 113 -14.31 10.59 -5.82
C ALA A 113 -13.84 11.83 -5.00
N ALA A 114 -12.91 11.64 -4.06
CA ALA A 114 -12.31 12.74 -3.30
C ALA A 114 -11.55 13.75 -4.19
N THR A 115 -10.95 13.32 -5.31
CA THR A 115 -10.32 14.26 -6.27
C THR A 115 -11.33 15.17 -6.98
N HIS A 116 -12.62 14.79 -6.96
CA HIS A 116 -13.72 15.59 -7.45
C HIS A 116 -14.43 16.39 -6.33
N GLY A 117 -13.84 16.43 -5.13
CA GLY A 117 -14.41 17.12 -3.97
C GLY A 117 -15.59 16.38 -3.32
N GLN A 118 -15.73 15.08 -3.60
CA GLN A 118 -16.86 14.26 -3.16
C GLN A 118 -16.42 13.17 -2.21
N GLU A 119 -16.16 13.46 -0.93
CA GLU A 119 -15.91 12.47 0.12
C GLU A 119 -15.81 13.17 1.50
N GLU A 120 -15.56 12.40 2.57
CA GLU A 120 -15.21 12.93 3.89
C GLU A 120 -13.84 13.63 3.94
N GLU A 121 -13.68 14.55 4.91
CA GLU A 121 -12.52 15.43 5.08
C GLU A 121 -11.17 14.69 5.00
N ARG A 122 -11.12 13.48 5.55
CA ARG A 122 -9.92 12.64 5.56
C ARG A 122 -9.42 12.33 4.14
N LEU A 123 -10.30 11.90 3.24
CA LEU A 123 -9.92 11.58 1.86
C LEU A 123 -9.70 12.84 1.04
N LEU A 124 -10.44 13.92 1.31
CA LEU A 124 -10.22 15.22 0.67
C LEU A 124 -8.80 15.71 0.92
N LYS A 125 -8.28 15.60 2.16
CA LYS A 125 -6.88 15.96 2.47
C LYS A 125 -5.85 15.17 1.64
N VAL A 126 -6.10 13.87 1.43
CA VAL A 126 -5.25 13.03 0.60
C VAL A 126 -5.30 13.50 -0.86
N ALA A 127 -6.49 13.78 -1.39
CA ALA A 127 -6.67 14.28 -2.75
C ALA A 127 -6.04 15.68 -2.96
N GLU A 128 -6.26 16.60 -2.02
CA GLU A 128 -5.75 17.98 -2.03
C GLU A 128 -4.22 18.06 -1.91
N SER A 129 -3.54 16.97 -1.57
CA SER A 129 -2.07 16.91 -1.58
C SER A 129 -1.46 17.17 -2.96
N GLY A 130 -2.24 17.03 -4.04
CA GLY A 130 -1.77 17.14 -5.42
C GLY A 130 -0.90 15.96 -5.87
N LEU A 131 -0.81 14.89 -5.07
CA LEU A 131 -0.01 13.70 -5.38
C LEU A 131 -0.84 12.52 -5.90
N VAL A 132 -2.17 12.65 -5.94
CA VAL A 132 -3.09 11.59 -6.35
C VAL A 132 -3.33 11.65 -7.86
N GLN A 133 -3.11 10.53 -8.54
CA GLN A 133 -3.41 10.33 -9.95
C GLN A 133 -4.32 9.11 -10.10
N ALA A 134 -5.50 9.32 -10.66
CA ALA A 134 -6.45 8.26 -10.96
C ALA A 134 -6.18 7.65 -12.34
N TRP A 135 -6.22 6.33 -12.41
CA TRP A 135 -6.03 5.56 -13.64
C TRP A 135 -7.18 4.56 -13.80
N HIS A 136 -7.81 4.54 -14.97
CA HIS A 136 -8.79 3.52 -15.29
C HIS A 136 -8.08 2.24 -15.75
N LEU A 137 -8.57 1.07 -15.35
CA LEU A 137 -7.92 -0.23 -15.65
C LEU A 137 -7.77 -0.48 -17.17
N ASP A 138 -8.68 0.08 -17.98
CA ASP A 138 -8.67 -0.05 -19.44
C ASP A 138 -7.74 0.95 -20.15
N ASP A 139 -7.18 1.95 -19.45
CA ASP A 139 -6.27 2.94 -20.03
C ASP A 139 -4.79 2.53 -19.87
N LEU A 140 -4.43 1.40 -20.47
CA LEU A 140 -3.06 0.89 -20.46
C LEU A 140 -2.08 1.78 -21.26
N ASP A 141 -2.59 2.59 -22.19
CA ASP A 141 -1.77 3.52 -22.98
C ASP A 141 -1.39 4.78 -22.19
N GLY A 142 -2.20 5.17 -21.21
CA GLY A 142 -1.86 6.20 -20.24
C GLY A 142 -0.71 5.81 -19.31
N LEU A 143 -0.69 4.55 -18.83
CA LEU A 143 0.32 4.05 -17.90
C LEU A 143 1.74 4.03 -18.48
N ARG A 144 1.88 4.01 -19.82
CA ARG A 144 3.17 4.04 -20.52
C ARG A 144 3.79 5.44 -20.63
N ARG A 145 3.04 6.49 -20.28
CA ARG A 145 3.44 7.90 -20.47
C ARG A 145 3.68 8.66 -19.16
N GLY A 146 3.31 8.08 -18.02
CA GLY A 146 3.55 8.63 -16.67
C GLY A 146 4.83 8.09 -16.05
#